data_AF-A0A956KJ48-F1
#
_entry.id   AF-A0A956KJ48-F1
#
_cell.length_a   1.000
_cell.length_b   1.000
_cell.length_c   1.000
_cell.angle_alpha   90.00
_cell.angle_beta   90.00
_cell.angle_gamma   90.00
#
_symmetry.space_group_name_H-M   'P 1'
#
loop_
_entity.id
_entity.type
_entity.pdbx_description
1 polymer ?
#
loop_
_entity_poly.entity_id
_entity_poly.type
_entity_poly.pdbx_seq_one_letter_code
_entity_poly.pdbx_strand_id
1 'polypeptide(L)'
;TAGLLEIGVIDGDALALERDAWVQGIGRGQPIELRNIRSGTPMHLLGLRTGDRVQAILTYGERDGEQELLERVELVLERRGRPVHLVYELV
;
A
#
# COMPACT_ATOMS: atom_id res chain seq x y z
N THR A 1 11.73 -10.32 -15.36
CA THR A 1 11.65 -11.12 -14.11
C THR A 1 10.73 -10.38 -13.17
N ALA A 2 9.46 -10.83 -13.09
CA ALA A 2 8.45 -10.21 -12.23
C ALA A 2 8.85 -10.39 -10.76
N GLY A 3 8.79 -9.31 -9.99
CA GLY A 3 9.18 -9.27 -8.58
C GLY A 3 8.29 -10.17 -7.73
N LEU A 4 8.91 -10.74 -6.70
CA LEU A 4 8.31 -11.63 -5.70
C LEU A 4 7.03 -10.99 -5.10
N LEU A 5 5.94 -11.76 -5.09
CA LEU A 5 4.67 -11.38 -4.43
C LEU A 5 4.81 -11.69 -2.93
N GLU A 6 4.79 -10.67 -2.08
CA GLU A 6 4.79 -10.83 -0.62
C GLU A 6 3.37 -10.57 -0.12
N ILE A 7 2.73 -11.59 0.47
CA ILE A 7 1.35 -11.53 0.99
C ILE A 7 1.43 -11.30 2.51
N GLY A 8 0.93 -10.15 2.97
CA GLY A 8 0.80 -9.81 4.39
C GLY A 8 -0.66 -9.71 4.82
N VAL A 9 -0.95 -10.15 6.05
CA VAL A 9 -2.29 -10.12 6.68
C VAL A 9 -2.32 -9.00 7.72
N ILE A 10 -3.32 -8.10 7.67
CA ILE A 10 -3.36 -6.87 8.47
C ILE A 10 -4.81 -6.50 8.83
N ASP A 11 -4.95 -5.80 9.95
CA ASP A 11 -6.16 -5.07 10.34
C ASP A 11 -6.47 -3.93 9.33
N GLY A 12 -7.66 -3.99 8.73
CA GLY A 12 -8.09 -3.12 7.63
C GLY A 12 -8.21 -1.64 7.97
N ASP A 13 -8.51 -1.30 9.23
CA ASP A 13 -8.82 0.08 9.62
C ASP A 13 -7.57 0.99 9.57
N ALA A 14 -6.42 0.47 10.00
CA ALA A 14 -5.15 1.22 9.99
C ALA A 14 -4.63 1.46 8.57
N LEU A 15 -4.87 0.49 7.67
CA LEU A 15 -4.48 0.60 6.27
C LEU A 15 -5.40 1.55 5.49
N ALA A 16 -6.70 1.56 5.82
CA ALA A 16 -7.68 2.45 5.21
C ALA A 16 -7.39 3.94 5.51
N LEU A 17 -6.95 4.27 6.73
CA LEU A 17 -6.62 5.65 7.10
C LEU A 17 -5.38 6.18 6.35
N GLU A 18 -4.33 5.37 6.23
CA GLU A 18 -3.12 5.72 5.47
C GLU A 18 -3.38 5.75 3.95
N ARG A 19 -4.26 4.87 3.45
CA ARG A 19 -4.73 4.86 2.07
C ARG A 19 -5.29 6.22 1.68
N ASP A 20 -6.20 6.79 2.46
CA ASP A 20 -6.88 8.04 2.09
C ASP A 20 -5.87 9.19 1.93
N ALA A 21 -4.86 9.25 2.81
CA ALA A 21 -3.79 10.23 2.70
C ALA A 21 -2.94 10.04 1.43
N TRP A 22 -2.67 8.79 1.03
CA TRP A 22 -1.83 8.51 -0.14
C TRP A 22 -2.58 8.61 -1.46
N VAL A 23 -3.85 8.20 -1.50
CA VAL A 23 -4.71 8.32 -2.69
C VAL A 23 -4.85 9.78 -3.10
N GLN A 24 -4.98 10.70 -2.13
CA GLN A 24 -4.99 12.14 -2.44
C GLN A 24 -3.67 12.64 -3.06
N GLY A 25 -2.54 12.07 -2.68
CA GLY A 25 -1.22 12.41 -3.23
C GLY A 25 -1.00 11.81 -4.63
N ILE A 26 -1.27 10.51 -4.81
CA ILE A 26 -1.11 9.79 -6.09
C ILE A 26 -2.10 10.29 -7.14
N GLY A 27 -3.31 10.71 -6.73
CA GLY A 27 -4.33 11.28 -7.62
C GLY A 27 -3.87 12.52 -8.39
N ARG A 28 -2.75 13.14 -8.02
CA ARG A 28 -2.10 14.23 -8.78
C ARG A 28 -1.13 13.73 -9.86
N GLY A 29 -1.08 12.43 -10.11
CA GLY A 29 -0.24 11.79 -11.14
C GLY A 29 1.26 11.76 -10.82
N GLN A 30 1.65 11.97 -9.56
CA GLN A 30 3.05 11.93 -9.15
C GLN A 30 3.30 10.78 -8.16
N PRO A 31 4.37 9.99 -8.36
CA PRO A 31 4.76 8.97 -7.38
C PRO A 31 5.06 9.59 -6.01
N ILE A 32 4.64 8.91 -4.95
CA ILE A 32 4.95 9.32 -3.56
C ILE A 32 6.24 8.62 -3.13
N GLU A 33 7.29 9.40 -2.84
CA GLU A 33 8.52 8.88 -2.25
C GLU A 33 8.35 8.73 -0.73
N LEU A 34 8.40 7.50 -0.24
CA LEU A 34 8.30 7.18 1.18
C LEU A 34 9.57 7.60 1.92
N ARG A 35 9.40 8.27 3.06
CA ARG A 35 10.51 8.74 3.89
C ARG A 35 10.25 8.41 5.35
N ASN A 36 11.34 8.28 6.12
CA ASN A 36 11.30 8.08 7.57
C ASN A 36 10.52 6.83 8.03
N ILE A 37 10.51 5.76 7.22
CA ILE A 37 9.94 4.47 7.62
C ILE A 37 10.87 3.83 8.66
N ARG A 38 10.39 3.72 9.90
CA ARG A 38 11.14 3.17 11.04
C ARG A 38 10.81 1.69 11.25
N SER A 39 11.77 0.93 11.76
CA SER A 39 11.52 -0.47 12.13
C SER A 39 10.42 -0.57 13.19
N GLY A 40 9.55 -1.57 13.05
CA GLY A 40 8.43 -1.80 13.97
C GLY A 40 7.20 -0.93 13.74
N THR A 41 7.20 0.00 12.77
CA THR A 41 5.96 0.68 12.37
C THR A 41 5.11 -0.22 11.47
N PRO A 42 3.79 0.01 11.38
CA PRO A 42 2.92 -0.72 10.45
C PRO A 42 3.52 -0.75 9.04
N MET A 43 3.86 0.40 8.45
CA MET A 43 4.50 0.45 7.12
C MET A 43 5.76 -0.41 6.98
N HIS A 44 6.60 -0.51 8.01
CA HIS A 44 7.78 -1.38 7.97
C HIS A 44 7.40 -2.87 7.99
N LEU A 45 6.38 -3.24 8.78
CA LEU A 45 5.84 -4.61 8.85
C LEU A 45 5.15 -5.00 7.54
N LEU A 46 4.61 -4.02 6.82
CA LEU A 46 4.12 -4.16 5.44
C LEU A 46 5.25 -4.31 4.41
N GLY A 47 6.51 -4.38 4.83
CA GLY A 47 7.62 -4.53 3.89
C GLY A 47 7.97 -3.26 3.12
N LEU A 48 7.32 -2.12 3.40
CA LEU A 48 7.70 -0.82 2.85
C LEU A 48 8.99 -0.31 3.47
N ARG A 49 9.72 0.48 2.69
CA ARG A 49 11.06 0.99 3.03
C ARG A 49 11.17 2.46 2.68
N THR A 50 12.04 3.15 3.41
CA THR A 50 12.46 4.52 3.04
C THR A 50 13.10 4.50 1.66
N GLY A 51 12.68 5.40 0.79
CA GLY A 51 13.11 5.51 -0.61
C GLY A 51 12.28 4.70 -1.61
N ASP A 52 11.29 3.93 -1.15
CA ASP A 52 10.28 3.36 -2.05
C ASP A 52 9.45 4.48 -2.68
N ARG A 53 9.11 4.34 -3.97
CA ARG A 53 8.28 5.28 -4.70
C ARG A 53 6.97 4.60 -5.07
N VAL A 54 5.91 4.90 -4.34
CA VAL A 54 4.57 4.36 -4.61
C VAL A 54 4.02 5.04 -5.86
N GLN A 55 3.70 4.24 -6.87
CA GLN A 55 3.18 4.71 -8.15
C GLN A 55 1.67 4.56 -8.23
N ALA A 56 1.11 3.50 -7.63
CA ALA A 56 -0.32 3.26 -7.57
C ALA A 56 -0.71 2.50 -6.31
N ILE A 57 -1.94 2.75 -5.86
CA ILE A 57 -2.63 1.99 -4.82
C ILE A 57 -3.91 1.49 -5.46
N LEU A 58 -4.12 0.18 -5.43
CA LEU A 58 -5.34 -0.46 -5.91
C LEU A 58 -6.02 -1.08 -4.70
N THR A 59 -7.32 -0.86 -4.58
CA THR A 59 -8.12 -1.39 -3.49
C THR A 59 -9.28 -2.19 -4.03
N TYR A 60 -9.55 -3.32 -3.39
CA TYR A 60 -10.60 -4.25 -3.75
C TYR A 60 -11.41 -4.56 -2.50
N GLY A 61 -12.72 -4.71 -2.68
CA GLY A 61 -13.63 -4.99 -1.58
C GLY A 61 -15.08 -4.84 -2.02
N GLU A 62 -15.99 -5.27 -1.14
CA GLU A 62 -17.42 -5.14 -1.33
C GLU A 62 -17.93 -3.86 -0.66
N ARG A 63 -18.98 -3.29 -1.27
CA ARG A 63 -19.67 -2.13 -0.72
C ARG A 63 -20.99 -2.59 -0.13
N ASP A 64 -21.09 -2.60 1.20
CA ASP A 64 -22.33 -2.91 1.91
C ASP A 64 -22.97 -1.61 2.42
N GLY A 65 -23.89 -1.06 1.62
CA GLY A 65 -24.55 0.21 1.91
C GLY A 65 -23.57 1.40 1.94
N GLU A 66 -23.44 2.05 3.11
CA GLU A 66 -22.51 3.16 3.34
C GLU A 66 -21.10 2.72 3.77
N GLN A 67 -20.91 1.44 4.08
CA GLN A 67 -19.61 0.89 4.49
C GLN A 67 -18.89 0.24 3.30
N GLU A 68 -17.63 0.62 3.11
CA GLU A 68 -16.72 -0.03 2.17
C GLU A 68 -15.90 -1.06 2.95
N LEU A 69 -16.14 -2.35 2.70
CA LEU A 69 -15.39 -3.43 3.32
C LEU A 69 -14.18 -3.73 2.43
N LEU A 70 -13.04 -3.16 2.78
CA LEU A 70 -11.77 -3.43 2.09
C LEU A 70 -11.32 -4.86 2.37
N GLU A 71 -11.17 -5.65 1.32
CA GLU A 71 -10.69 -7.03 1.40
C GLU A 71 -9.22 -7.15 0.98
N ARG A 72 -8.79 -6.32 0.04
CA ARG A 72 -7.44 -6.40 -0.53
C ARG A 72 -6.91 -5.04 -0.94
N VAL A 73 -5.61 -4.86 -0.71
CA VAL A 73 -4.87 -3.68 -1.14
C VAL A 73 -3.61 -4.10 -1.88
N GLU A 74 -3.38 -3.49 -3.03
CA GLU A 74 -2.15 -3.66 -3.80
C GLU A 74 -1.39 -2.34 -3.89
N LEU A 75 -0.07 -2.43 -3.69
CA LEU A 75 0.85 -1.31 -3.87
C LEU A 75 1.79 -1.62 -5.03
N VAL A 76 1.70 -0.80 -6.07
CA VAL A 76 2.69 -0.79 -7.17
C VAL A 76 3.72 0.28 -6.84
N LEU A 77 4.97 -0.13 -6.64
CA LEU A 77 6.04 0.79 -6.26
C LEU A 77 7.35 0.49 -6.98
N GLU A 78 8.24 1.47 -6.98
CA GLU A 78 9.62 1.32 -7.40
C GLU A 78 10.55 1.37 -6.19
N ARG A 79 11.41 0.36 -6.07
CA ARG A 79 12.47 0.27 -5.05
C ARG A 79 13.82 0.22 -5.73
N ARG A 80 14.63 1.26 -5.54
CA ARG A 80 16.00 1.36 -6.11
C ARG A 80 16.01 1.10 -7.64
N GLY A 81 15.07 1.70 -8.37
CA GLY A 81 14.95 1.51 -9.82
C GLY A 81 14.32 0.19 -10.27
N ARG A 82 13.82 -0.64 -9.34
CA ARG A 82 13.18 -1.92 -9.66
C ARG A 82 11.69 -1.89 -9.30
N PRO A 83 10.81 -2.39 -10.17
CA PRO A 83 9.40 -2.52 -9.84
C PRO A 83 9.20 -3.58 -8.74
N VAL A 84 8.34 -3.28 -7.79
CA VAL A 84 7.90 -4.15 -6.71
C VAL A 84 6.38 -4.05 -6.62
N HIS A 85 5.72 -5.18 -6.43
CA HIS A 85 4.28 -5.27 -6.28
C HIS A 85 4.00 -5.97 -4.96
N LEU A 86 3.40 -5.24 -4.02
CA LEU A 86 3.02 -5.77 -2.71
C LEU A 86 1.51 -5.95 -2.70
N VAL A 87 1.06 -7.09 -2.18
CA VAL A 87 -0.37 -7.45 -2.12
C VAL A 87 -0.70 -7.80 -0.68
N TYR A 88 -1.71 -7.15 -0.13
CA TYR A 88 -2.20 -7.44 1.22
C TYR A 88 -3.63 -7.90 1.15
N GLU A 89 -3.91 -9.00 1.84
CA GLU A 89 -5.26 -9.49 2.07
C GLU A 89 -5.62 -9.08 3.51
N LEU A 90 -6.77 -8.44 3.66
CA LEU A 90 -7.29 -7.95 4.94
C LEU A 90 -8.19 -9.03 5.55
N VAL A 91 -8.06 -9.27 6.86
CA VAL A 91 -8.81 -10.30 7.59
C VAL A 91 -9.52 -9.74 8.80
#